data_AF-A0A0E0PMM1-F1
#
_entry.id   AF-A0A0E0PMM1-F1
#
_cell.length_a   1.000
_cell.length_b   1.000
_cell.length_c   1.000
_cell.angle_alpha   90.00
_cell.angle_beta   90.00
_cell.angle_gamma   90.00
#
_symmetry.space_group_name_H-M   'P 1'
#
loop_
_entity.id
_entity.type
_entity.pdbx_description
1 polymer ?
#
loop_
_entity_poly.entity_id
_entity_poly.type
_entity_poly.pdbx_seq_one_letter_code
_entity_poly.pdbx_strand_id
1 'polypeptide(L)'
;METGGIAERFRDKTILITGATGFLGKLLVEKILRVQPEVRKLYLLVRAPDAIAAEERVLTEVVGKGLFDVLREQYGAGFNSFIKEKIYALPGDVMHENFGLESYEVLQLSKKVDIIVNGAATTNFMERYDVALATNAAGVMHLCQFAKQCDNLKMVLHVSTAYVAGEQAGQLLEKPFQIGRALRLDYQLDIEAELQLVDSIKSELRIKCSSDDKLEKTTMRKLGLKRTIDVIFVAYNDQTLPCFIFDGSVIFDLMMRAANVLLGGIYTKNYYEFNRDYNILMTVAKLFAPYVFFKGW
;
A
#
# COMPACT_ATOMS: atom_id res chain seq x y z
N MET A 1 0.33 22.49 -30.31
CA MET A 1 0.27 21.89 -28.95
C MET A 1 -0.96 21.01 -28.93
N GLU A 2 -0.81 19.69 -28.83
CA GLU A 2 -1.93 18.75 -28.96
C GLU A 2 -2.98 18.97 -27.87
N THR A 3 -4.18 19.35 -28.29
CA THR A 3 -5.37 19.65 -27.46
C THR A 3 -6.19 18.39 -27.16
N GLY A 4 -5.55 17.25 -26.96
CA GLY A 4 -6.23 16.01 -26.56
C GLY A 4 -6.57 16.02 -25.06
N GLY A 5 -7.79 15.59 -24.71
CA GLY A 5 -8.18 15.33 -23.32
C GLY A 5 -7.30 14.26 -22.66
N ILE A 6 -7.34 14.10 -21.33
CA ILE A 6 -6.48 13.14 -20.61
C ILE A 6 -6.57 11.73 -21.21
N ALA A 7 -7.77 11.27 -21.57
CA ALA A 7 -7.99 9.96 -22.18
C ALA A 7 -7.25 9.78 -23.53
N GLU A 8 -7.08 10.84 -24.31
CA GLU A 8 -6.39 10.79 -25.60
C GLU A 8 -4.91 10.43 -25.44
N ARG A 9 -4.29 10.82 -24.31
CA ARG A 9 -2.89 10.47 -24.02
C ARG A 9 -2.66 8.96 -23.80
N PHE A 10 -3.74 8.19 -23.59
CA PHE A 10 -3.70 6.74 -23.40
C PHE A 10 -3.98 5.97 -24.70
N ARG A 11 -4.42 6.65 -25.78
CA ARG A 11 -4.63 6.04 -27.10
C ARG A 11 -3.32 5.46 -27.61
N ASP A 12 -3.37 4.24 -28.13
CA ASP A 12 -2.21 3.54 -28.69
C ASP A 12 -1.03 3.47 -27.72
N LYS A 13 -1.28 3.44 -26.39
CA LYS A 13 -0.23 3.25 -25.38
C LYS A 13 -0.24 1.85 -24.82
N THR A 14 0.97 1.35 -24.58
CA THR A 14 1.20 0.17 -23.75
C THR A 14 1.48 0.60 -22.32
N ILE A 15 0.73 0.07 -21.36
CA ILE A 15 0.80 0.52 -19.97
C ILE A 15 1.15 -0.66 -19.07
N LEU A 16 2.22 -0.52 -18.29
CA LEU A 16 2.55 -1.43 -17.21
C LEU A 16 1.91 -0.92 -15.92
N ILE A 17 1.06 -1.72 -15.28
CA ILE A 17 0.38 -1.39 -14.04
C ILE A 17 0.78 -2.39 -12.96
N THR A 18 1.35 -1.90 -11.86
CA THR A 18 1.57 -2.70 -10.64
C THR A 18 0.43 -2.44 -9.65
N GLY A 19 0.11 -3.43 -8.81
CA GLY A 19 -0.96 -3.29 -7.81
C GLY A 19 -2.36 -3.30 -8.39
N ALA A 20 -2.54 -3.86 -9.60
CA ALA A 20 -3.84 -3.92 -10.30
C ALA A 20 -4.93 -4.69 -9.53
N THR A 21 -4.53 -5.65 -8.68
CA THR A 21 -5.45 -6.42 -7.82
C THR A 21 -5.96 -5.62 -6.62
N GLY A 22 -5.28 -4.53 -6.27
CA GLY A 22 -5.65 -3.61 -5.21
C GLY A 22 -6.91 -2.80 -5.56
N PHE A 23 -7.46 -2.10 -4.56
CA PHE A 23 -8.71 -1.34 -4.71
C PHE A 23 -8.65 -0.29 -5.83
N LEU A 24 -7.65 0.60 -5.80
CA LEU A 24 -7.50 1.65 -6.81
C LEU A 24 -7.03 1.12 -8.17
N GLY A 25 -6.20 0.06 -8.17
CA GLY A 25 -5.65 -0.54 -9.38
C GLY A 25 -6.74 -1.04 -10.33
N LYS A 26 -7.69 -1.85 -9.83
CA LYS A 26 -8.80 -2.36 -10.67
C LYS A 26 -9.73 -1.26 -11.17
N LEU A 27 -9.97 -0.21 -10.37
CA LEU A 27 -10.72 0.98 -10.79
C LEU A 27 -10.02 1.69 -11.95
N LEU A 28 -8.70 1.85 -11.87
CA LEU A 28 -7.92 2.45 -12.94
C LEU A 28 -7.97 1.61 -14.22
N VAL A 29 -7.78 0.29 -14.12
CA VAL A 29 -7.86 -0.63 -15.27
C VAL A 29 -9.23 -0.53 -15.95
N GLU A 30 -10.33 -0.65 -15.20
CA GLU A 30 -11.69 -0.52 -15.73
C GLU A 30 -11.89 0.84 -16.41
N LYS A 31 -11.49 1.91 -15.72
CA LYS A 31 -11.69 3.29 -16.20
C LYS A 31 -10.94 3.54 -17.51
N ILE A 32 -9.70 3.06 -17.64
CA ILE A 32 -8.92 3.18 -18.87
C ILE A 32 -9.64 2.43 -20.00
N LEU A 33 -10.02 1.18 -19.78
CA LEU A 33 -10.66 0.37 -20.83
C LEU A 33 -12.02 0.94 -21.28
N ARG A 34 -12.79 1.52 -20.37
CA ARG A 34 -14.09 2.12 -20.68
C ARG A 34 -14.00 3.47 -21.36
N VAL A 35 -13.07 4.33 -20.94
CA VAL A 35 -12.96 5.70 -21.45
C VAL A 35 -12.01 5.82 -22.63
N GLN A 36 -11.04 4.92 -22.74
CA GLN A 36 -10.09 4.84 -23.86
C GLN A 36 -9.89 3.38 -24.31
N PRO A 37 -10.86 2.81 -25.05
CA PRO A 37 -10.77 1.44 -25.55
C PRO A 37 -9.67 1.25 -26.61
N GLU A 38 -9.13 2.33 -27.19
CA GLU A 38 -8.01 2.28 -28.15
C GLU A 38 -6.64 2.23 -27.45
N VAL A 39 -6.58 2.04 -26.13
CA VAL A 39 -5.34 1.66 -25.47
C VAL A 39 -4.79 0.38 -26.10
N ARG A 40 -3.47 0.33 -26.34
CA ARG A 40 -2.87 -0.80 -27.07
C ARG A 40 -2.90 -2.07 -26.22
N LYS A 41 -2.34 -1.99 -25.01
CA LYS A 41 -2.23 -3.14 -24.11
C LYS A 41 -1.99 -2.67 -22.66
N LEU A 42 -2.61 -3.34 -21.71
CA LEU A 42 -2.37 -3.22 -20.28
C LEU A 42 -1.64 -4.47 -19.79
N TYR A 43 -0.39 -4.31 -19.37
CA TYR A 43 0.37 -5.33 -18.66
C TYR A 43 0.11 -5.17 -17.16
N LEU A 44 -0.54 -6.16 -16.55
CA LEU A 44 -0.85 -6.14 -15.13
C LEU A 44 0.15 -7.03 -14.40
N LEU A 45 1.12 -6.41 -13.71
CA LEU A 45 2.10 -7.13 -12.91
C LEU A 45 1.41 -7.69 -11.66
N VAL A 46 1.39 -9.02 -11.54
CA VAL A 46 0.75 -9.72 -10.43
C VAL A 46 1.67 -10.83 -9.91
N ARG A 47 1.71 -10.96 -8.57
CA ARG A 47 2.47 -12.03 -7.93
C ARG A 47 1.77 -13.37 -8.19
N ALA A 48 2.43 -14.25 -8.93
CA ALA A 48 1.96 -15.59 -9.25
C ALA A 48 3.16 -16.48 -9.60
N PRO A 49 3.06 -17.81 -9.38
CA PRO A 49 4.15 -18.73 -9.70
C PRO A 49 4.40 -18.89 -11.21
N ASP A 50 3.36 -18.70 -12.02
CA ASP A 50 3.41 -18.86 -13.47
C ASP A 50 2.32 -18.01 -14.17
N ALA A 51 2.34 -18.03 -15.51
CA ALA A 51 1.41 -17.26 -16.33
C ALA A 51 -0.06 -17.72 -16.19
N ILE A 52 -0.31 -19.00 -15.92
CA ILE A 52 -1.68 -19.54 -15.77
C ILE A 52 -2.28 -19.01 -14.48
N ALA A 53 -1.54 -19.10 -13.38
CA ALA A 53 -1.94 -18.55 -12.08
C ALA A 53 -2.07 -17.02 -12.12
N ALA A 54 -1.22 -16.33 -12.89
CA ALA A 54 -1.35 -14.89 -13.10
C ALA A 54 -2.65 -14.53 -13.81
N GLU A 55 -2.99 -15.26 -14.88
CA GLU A 55 -4.23 -15.06 -15.64
C GLU A 55 -5.46 -15.33 -14.76
N GLU A 56 -5.50 -16.46 -14.06
CA GLU A 56 -6.59 -16.79 -13.12
C GLU A 56 -6.78 -15.72 -12.06
N ARG A 57 -5.67 -15.23 -11.49
CA ARG A 57 -5.69 -14.18 -10.48
C ARG A 57 -6.25 -12.87 -11.04
N VAL A 58 -5.84 -12.44 -12.22
CA VAL A 58 -6.37 -11.22 -12.86
C VAL A 58 -7.85 -11.38 -13.18
N LEU A 59 -8.25 -12.54 -13.71
CA LEU A 59 -9.66 -12.82 -14.00
C LEU A 59 -10.52 -12.79 -12.73
N THR A 60 -10.03 -13.32 -11.61
CA THR A 60 -10.80 -13.44 -10.36
C THR A 60 -10.79 -12.16 -9.51
N GLU A 61 -9.62 -11.52 -9.37
CA GLU A 61 -9.44 -10.37 -8.47
C GLU A 61 -9.74 -9.02 -9.14
N VAL A 62 -9.67 -8.95 -10.48
CA VAL A 62 -9.83 -7.71 -11.26
C VAL A 62 -11.07 -7.80 -12.15
N VAL A 63 -11.03 -8.59 -13.24
CA VAL A 63 -12.03 -8.56 -14.32
C VAL A 63 -13.38 -9.14 -13.88
N GLY A 64 -13.36 -10.16 -13.04
CA GLY A 64 -14.55 -10.85 -12.51
C GLY A 64 -15.27 -10.08 -11.41
N LYS A 65 -14.78 -8.91 -10.99
CA LYS A 65 -15.50 -8.05 -10.05
C LYS A 65 -16.62 -7.31 -10.77
N GLY A 66 -17.74 -7.08 -10.08
CA GLY A 66 -18.90 -6.34 -10.61
C GLY A 66 -18.57 -4.92 -11.11
N LEU A 67 -17.42 -4.37 -10.70
CA LEU A 67 -16.86 -3.16 -11.28
C LEU A 67 -16.82 -3.18 -12.83
N PHE A 68 -16.55 -4.33 -13.44
CA PHE A 68 -16.48 -4.48 -14.90
C PHE A 68 -17.85 -4.78 -15.55
N ASP A 69 -18.98 -4.72 -14.80
CA ASP A 69 -20.31 -5.04 -15.34
C ASP A 69 -20.71 -4.08 -16.46
N VAL A 70 -20.33 -2.81 -16.34
CA VAL A 70 -20.53 -1.81 -17.40
C VAL A 70 -19.86 -2.22 -18.71
N LEU A 71 -18.62 -2.72 -18.64
CA LEU A 71 -17.91 -3.24 -19.82
C LEU A 71 -18.52 -4.55 -20.33
N ARG A 72 -19.00 -5.43 -19.43
CA ARG A 72 -19.70 -6.66 -19.84
C ARG A 72 -20.98 -6.36 -20.60
N GLU A 73 -21.78 -5.43 -20.12
CA GLU A 73 -23.01 -4.99 -20.79
C GLU A 73 -22.70 -4.32 -22.14
N GLN A 74 -21.68 -3.46 -22.17
CA GLN A 74 -21.27 -2.76 -23.39
C GLN A 74 -20.79 -3.71 -24.50
N TYR A 75 -19.98 -4.72 -24.17
CA TYR A 75 -19.37 -5.61 -25.16
C TYR A 75 -20.13 -6.93 -25.35
N GLY A 76 -21.06 -7.27 -24.46
CA GLY A 76 -21.85 -8.51 -24.51
C GLY A 76 -20.98 -9.75 -24.72
N ALA A 77 -21.31 -10.55 -25.73
CA ALA A 77 -20.55 -11.75 -26.09
C ALA A 77 -19.07 -11.47 -26.46
N GLY A 78 -18.74 -10.24 -26.86
CA GLY A 78 -17.37 -9.82 -27.21
C GLY A 78 -16.49 -9.47 -26.01
N PHE A 79 -17.04 -9.39 -24.79
CA PHE A 79 -16.32 -8.94 -23.60
C PHE A 79 -15.04 -9.74 -23.34
N ASN A 80 -15.12 -11.07 -23.38
CA ASN A 80 -13.95 -11.93 -23.11
C ASN A 80 -12.85 -11.74 -24.16
N SER A 81 -13.22 -11.57 -25.43
CA SER A 81 -12.26 -11.30 -26.51
C SER A 81 -11.59 -9.94 -26.33
N PHE A 82 -12.37 -8.91 -25.99
CA PHE A 82 -11.85 -7.57 -25.70
C PHE A 82 -10.86 -7.59 -24.52
N ILE A 83 -11.20 -8.25 -23.42
CA ILE A 83 -10.30 -8.38 -22.27
C ILE A 83 -9.02 -9.12 -22.64
N LYS A 84 -9.09 -10.23 -23.37
CA LYS A 84 -7.90 -10.97 -23.83
C LYS A 84 -7.03 -10.14 -24.77
N GLU A 85 -7.64 -9.34 -25.64
CA GLU A 85 -6.94 -8.40 -26.52
C GLU A 85 -6.22 -7.32 -25.72
N LYS A 86 -6.90 -6.69 -24.74
CA LYS A 86 -6.38 -5.51 -24.05
C LYS A 86 -5.52 -5.80 -22.83
N ILE A 87 -5.74 -6.89 -22.12
CA ILE A 87 -5.04 -7.21 -20.87
C ILE A 87 -4.03 -8.34 -21.10
N TYR A 88 -2.88 -8.24 -20.45
CA TYR A 88 -1.93 -9.33 -20.26
C TYR A 88 -1.57 -9.44 -18.78
N ALA A 89 -1.83 -10.59 -18.17
CA ALA A 89 -1.40 -10.87 -16.80
C ALA A 89 0.08 -11.23 -16.80
N LEU A 90 0.90 -10.38 -16.20
CA LEU A 90 2.35 -10.54 -16.17
C LEU A 90 2.75 -11.11 -14.80
N PRO A 91 3.17 -12.38 -14.71
CA PRO A 91 3.67 -12.95 -13.45
C PRO A 91 4.97 -12.25 -13.06
N GLY A 92 5.01 -11.66 -11.87
CA GLY A 92 6.21 -11.05 -11.33
C GLY A 92 5.97 -10.32 -10.01
N ASP A 93 7.06 -9.85 -9.39
CA ASP A 93 7.03 -9.19 -8.08
C ASP A 93 7.95 -7.97 -8.07
N VAL A 94 7.42 -6.84 -7.63
CA VAL A 94 8.19 -5.59 -7.47
C VAL A 94 9.36 -5.74 -6.50
N MET A 95 9.29 -6.71 -5.59
CA MET A 95 10.38 -6.99 -4.65
C MET A 95 11.67 -7.47 -5.33
N HIS A 96 11.64 -7.84 -6.60
CA HIS A 96 12.79 -8.35 -7.35
C HIS A 96 13.24 -7.38 -8.45
N GLU A 97 14.54 -7.37 -8.74
CA GLU A 97 15.08 -6.69 -9.92
C GLU A 97 14.38 -7.16 -11.18
N ASN A 98 14.07 -6.23 -12.08
CA ASN A 98 13.30 -6.47 -13.29
C ASN A 98 12.00 -7.27 -13.05
N PHE A 99 11.42 -7.13 -11.86
CA PHE A 99 10.21 -7.82 -11.40
C PHE A 99 10.32 -9.35 -11.30
N GLY A 100 11.54 -9.91 -11.33
CA GLY A 100 11.78 -11.35 -11.38
C GLY A 100 11.53 -11.97 -12.76
N LEU A 101 11.45 -11.15 -13.81
CA LEU A 101 11.26 -11.60 -15.20
C LEU A 101 12.59 -12.07 -15.81
N GLU A 102 12.47 -12.97 -16.79
CA GLU A 102 13.63 -13.40 -17.56
C GLU A 102 14.18 -12.29 -18.46
N SER A 103 15.49 -12.30 -18.71
CA SER A 103 16.17 -11.22 -19.47
C SER A 103 15.53 -10.94 -20.85
N TYR A 104 15.05 -11.98 -21.52
CA TYR A 104 14.34 -11.85 -22.80
C TYR A 104 12.98 -11.13 -22.63
N GLU A 105 12.22 -11.45 -21.59
CA GLU A 105 10.92 -10.82 -21.31
C GLU A 105 11.08 -9.35 -20.97
N VAL A 106 12.08 -9.03 -20.15
CA VAL A 106 12.46 -7.65 -19.80
C VAL A 106 12.73 -6.83 -21.05
N LEU A 107 13.57 -7.34 -21.95
CA LEU A 107 13.90 -6.69 -23.22
C LEU A 107 12.67 -6.48 -24.12
N GLN A 108 11.76 -7.45 -24.16
CA GLN A 108 10.54 -7.34 -24.95
C GLN A 108 9.56 -6.33 -24.35
N LEU A 109 9.43 -6.30 -23.02
CA LEU A 109 8.54 -5.40 -22.32
C LEU A 109 9.05 -3.95 -22.39
N SER A 110 10.36 -3.73 -22.17
CA SER A 110 10.96 -2.40 -22.15
C SER A 110 10.84 -1.66 -23.49
N LYS A 111 10.90 -2.39 -24.61
CA LYS A 111 10.67 -1.83 -25.95
C LYS A 111 9.25 -1.36 -26.21
N LYS A 112 8.27 -1.94 -25.50
CA LYS A 112 6.83 -1.74 -25.75
C LYS A 112 6.19 -0.73 -24.81
N VAL A 113 6.65 -0.66 -23.56
CA VAL A 113 6.00 0.13 -22.50
C VAL A 113 6.16 1.63 -22.74
N ASP A 114 5.02 2.33 -22.79
CA ASP A 114 4.95 3.78 -22.93
C ASP A 114 4.68 4.47 -21.58
N ILE A 115 3.93 3.82 -20.68
CA ILE A 115 3.51 4.37 -19.39
C ILE A 115 3.67 3.31 -18.31
N ILE A 116 4.22 3.70 -17.17
CA ILE A 116 4.28 2.85 -15.97
C ILE A 116 3.40 3.50 -14.89
N VAL A 117 2.45 2.74 -14.34
CA VAL A 117 1.66 3.12 -13.18
C VAL A 117 2.02 2.21 -12.01
N ASN A 118 2.71 2.76 -11.02
CA ASN A 118 3.07 2.06 -9.80
C ASN A 118 2.02 2.28 -8.71
N GLY A 119 1.17 1.28 -8.47
CA GLY A 119 0.24 1.23 -7.35
C GLY A 119 0.50 0.07 -6.38
N ALA A 120 1.55 -0.73 -6.62
CA ALA A 120 1.94 -1.80 -5.72
C ALA A 120 2.59 -1.22 -4.46
N ALA A 121 2.00 -1.53 -3.32
CA ALA A 121 2.54 -1.25 -1.99
C ALA A 121 1.94 -2.25 -0.99
N THR A 122 2.65 -2.51 0.10
CA THR A 122 2.00 -3.00 1.31
C THR A 122 1.52 -1.82 2.13
N THR A 123 0.23 -1.81 2.44
CA THR A 123 -0.44 -0.80 3.28
C THR A 123 -0.74 -1.33 4.68
N ASN A 124 -0.24 -2.52 5.01
CA ASN A 124 -0.41 -3.14 6.31
C ASN A 124 0.63 -2.57 7.30
N PHE A 125 0.17 -1.78 8.27
CA PHE A 125 1.02 -1.22 9.33
C PHE A 125 1.65 -2.27 10.26
N MET A 126 1.12 -3.50 10.26
CA MET A 126 1.63 -4.63 11.03
C MET A 126 2.49 -5.58 10.18
N GLU A 127 2.89 -5.17 8.99
CA GLU A 127 3.71 -5.98 8.09
C GLU A 127 5.13 -6.17 8.65
N ARG A 128 5.78 -7.25 8.23
CA ARG A 128 7.20 -7.42 8.47
C ARG A 128 7.98 -6.28 7.82
N TYR A 129 8.94 -5.70 8.54
CA TYR A 129 9.70 -4.55 8.05
C TYR A 129 10.47 -4.83 6.76
N ASP A 130 11.02 -6.03 6.63
CA ASP A 130 11.74 -6.45 5.43
C ASP A 130 10.84 -6.51 4.20
N VAL A 131 9.61 -7.00 4.35
CA VAL A 131 8.60 -7.02 3.27
C VAL A 131 8.16 -5.60 2.93
N ALA A 132 7.96 -4.75 3.94
CA ALA A 132 7.57 -3.36 3.74
C ALA A 132 8.66 -2.56 2.99
N LEU A 133 9.92 -2.67 3.40
CA LEU A 133 11.04 -2.04 2.70
C LEU A 133 11.22 -2.60 1.28
N ALA A 134 11.18 -3.92 1.13
CA ALA A 134 11.33 -4.56 -0.18
C ALA A 134 10.23 -4.14 -1.17
N THR A 135 8.99 -4.00 -0.70
CA THR A 135 7.86 -3.62 -1.55
C THR A 135 7.81 -2.12 -1.81
N ASN A 136 7.86 -1.30 -0.75
CA ASN A 136 7.52 0.12 -0.82
C ASN A 136 8.74 1.03 -1.10
N ALA A 137 9.97 0.57 -0.84
CA ALA A 137 11.19 1.31 -1.11
C ALA A 137 11.98 0.66 -2.25
N ALA A 138 12.49 -0.56 -2.03
CA ALA A 138 13.30 -1.25 -3.04
C ALA A 138 12.49 -1.54 -4.31
N GLY A 139 11.21 -1.90 -4.20
CA GLY A 139 10.36 -2.13 -5.36
C GLY A 139 10.14 -0.89 -6.23
N VAL A 140 10.15 0.30 -5.63
CA VAL A 140 10.14 1.57 -6.38
C VAL A 140 11.48 1.77 -7.07
N MET A 141 12.61 1.44 -6.42
CA MET A 141 13.93 1.48 -7.05
C MET A 141 14.02 0.53 -8.26
N HIS A 142 13.58 -0.73 -8.13
CA HIS A 142 13.56 -1.70 -9.22
C HIS A 142 12.68 -1.21 -10.38
N LEU A 143 11.51 -0.64 -10.08
CA LEU A 143 10.65 -0.05 -11.08
C LEU A 143 11.32 1.12 -11.81
N CYS A 144 12.01 2.01 -11.09
CA CYS A 144 12.78 3.10 -11.69
C CYS A 144 13.96 2.58 -12.54
N GLN A 145 14.61 1.49 -12.13
CA GLN A 145 15.66 0.84 -12.92
C GLN A 145 15.11 0.24 -14.21
N PHE A 146 13.95 -0.43 -14.15
CA PHE A 146 13.27 -0.93 -15.35
C PHE A 146 12.80 0.22 -16.25
N ALA A 147 12.27 1.30 -15.67
CA ALA A 147 11.84 2.49 -16.40
C ALA A 147 12.98 3.11 -17.24
N LYS A 148 14.21 3.12 -16.70
CA LYS A 148 15.40 3.61 -17.43
C LYS A 148 15.78 2.73 -18.64
N GLN A 149 15.33 1.48 -18.68
CA GLN A 149 15.55 0.56 -19.80
C GLN A 149 14.48 0.69 -20.90
N CYS A 150 13.43 1.50 -20.69
CA CYS A 150 12.32 1.63 -21.62
C CYS A 150 12.59 2.72 -22.68
N ASP A 151 12.68 2.32 -23.96
CA ASP A 151 13.06 3.20 -25.07
C ASP A 151 12.03 4.31 -25.34
N ASN A 152 10.74 4.04 -25.07
CA ASN A 152 9.62 4.89 -25.48
C ASN A 152 8.85 5.50 -24.30
N LEU A 153 9.39 5.40 -23.07
CA LEU A 153 8.69 5.79 -21.86
C LEU A 153 8.30 7.28 -21.88
N LYS A 154 7.00 7.55 -21.70
CA LYS A 154 6.41 8.89 -21.66
C LYS A 154 6.10 9.35 -20.23
N MET A 155 5.80 8.41 -19.33
CA MET A 155 5.37 8.74 -17.98
C MET A 155 5.62 7.58 -17.01
N VAL A 156 6.09 7.93 -15.81
CA VAL A 156 5.98 7.08 -14.62
C VAL A 156 5.05 7.79 -13.64
N LEU A 157 3.96 7.13 -13.27
CA LEU A 157 3.03 7.57 -12.26
C LEU A 157 3.21 6.70 -11.02
N HIS A 158 3.63 7.28 -9.90
CA HIS A 158 3.71 6.58 -8.63
C HIS A 158 2.60 7.07 -7.69
N VAL A 159 1.79 6.12 -7.20
CA VAL A 159 0.78 6.40 -6.19
C VAL A 159 1.43 6.35 -4.82
N SER A 160 1.53 7.52 -4.18
CA SER A 160 1.98 7.65 -2.79
C SER A 160 0.79 7.90 -1.85
N THR A 161 1.07 8.30 -0.62
CA THR A 161 0.07 8.54 0.42
C THR A 161 0.27 9.92 1.05
N ALA A 162 -0.82 10.62 1.38
CA ALA A 162 -0.72 11.92 2.07
C ALA A 162 -0.02 11.82 3.44
N TYR A 163 0.03 10.61 4.03
CA TYR A 163 0.74 10.33 5.28
C TYR A 163 2.25 10.62 5.22
N VAL A 164 2.84 10.73 4.02
CA VAL A 164 4.25 11.14 3.86
C VAL A 164 4.53 12.55 4.40
N ALA A 165 3.50 13.38 4.59
CA ALA A 165 3.61 14.68 5.24
C ALA A 165 3.97 14.60 6.74
N GLY A 166 3.84 13.42 7.37
CA GLY A 166 4.11 13.23 8.79
C GLY A 166 3.17 14.08 9.66
N GLU A 167 3.73 14.79 10.63
CA GLU A 167 3.01 15.59 11.63
C GLU A 167 2.80 17.06 11.20
N GLN A 168 3.06 17.39 9.94
CA GLN A 168 2.90 18.76 9.45
C GLN A 168 1.43 19.22 9.51
N ALA A 169 1.20 20.38 10.11
CA ALA A 169 -0.12 20.97 10.26
C ALA A 169 -0.37 22.13 9.27
N GLY A 170 -1.65 22.42 9.01
CA GLY A 170 -2.07 23.51 8.15
C GLY A 170 -2.22 23.11 6.68
N GLN A 171 -2.31 24.11 5.79
CA GLN A 171 -2.48 23.88 4.36
C GLN A 171 -1.13 23.51 3.73
N LEU A 172 -0.99 22.24 3.33
CA LEU A 172 0.18 21.74 2.61
C LEU A 172 -0.09 21.79 1.11
N LEU A 173 0.72 22.57 0.40
CA LEU A 173 0.64 22.71 -1.05
C LEU A 173 1.60 21.73 -1.73
N GLU A 174 1.18 21.15 -2.84
CA GLU A 174 2.04 20.36 -3.71
C GLU A 174 3.19 21.24 -4.23
N LYS A 175 4.43 20.84 -3.92
CA LYS A 175 5.64 21.52 -4.37
C LYS A 175 6.62 20.48 -4.92
N PRO A 176 7.39 20.82 -5.96
CA PRO A 176 8.46 19.94 -6.41
C PRO A 176 9.43 19.61 -5.28
N PHE A 177 9.77 18.32 -5.13
CA PHE A 177 10.78 17.88 -4.19
C PHE A 177 12.18 18.15 -4.73
N GLN A 178 13.09 18.54 -3.83
CA GLN A 178 14.51 18.52 -4.11
C GLN A 178 15.04 17.12 -3.77
N ILE A 179 15.87 16.57 -4.66
CA ILE A 179 16.54 15.27 -4.44
C ILE A 179 17.28 15.32 -3.09
N GLY A 180 17.08 14.29 -2.27
CA GLY A 180 17.70 14.16 -0.95
C GLY A 180 16.99 14.88 0.20
N ARG A 181 15.90 15.61 -0.07
CA ARG A 181 15.13 16.30 0.98
C ARG A 181 13.87 15.50 1.35
N ALA A 182 13.76 15.10 2.61
CA ALA A 182 12.53 14.52 3.16
C ALA A 182 11.47 15.60 3.44
N LEU A 183 10.20 15.18 3.51
CA LEU A 183 9.10 16.06 3.93
C LEU A 183 9.24 16.46 5.40
N ARG A 184 9.58 15.51 6.27
CA ARG A 184 9.86 15.78 7.67
C ARG A 184 11.16 16.58 7.78
N LEU A 185 11.04 17.81 8.29
CA LEU A 185 12.18 18.67 8.61
C LEU A 185 13.05 17.93 9.64
N ASP A 186 14.37 17.94 9.44
CA ASP A 186 15.38 17.26 10.27
C ASP A 186 15.39 15.72 10.22
N TYR A 187 14.61 15.10 9.33
CA TYR A 187 14.67 13.67 9.09
C TYR A 187 15.49 13.35 7.84
N GLN A 188 16.57 12.61 8.00
CA GLN A 188 17.35 12.06 6.90
C GLN A 188 17.01 10.58 6.75
N LEU A 189 16.30 10.24 5.68
CA LEU A 189 16.05 8.84 5.32
C LEU A 189 17.27 8.29 4.57
N ASP A 190 17.89 7.26 5.14
CA ASP A 190 18.97 6.49 4.51
C ASP A 190 18.44 5.08 4.21
N ILE A 191 17.99 4.88 2.97
CA ILE A 191 17.34 3.62 2.55
C ILE A 191 18.37 2.48 2.57
N GLU A 192 19.60 2.76 2.12
CA GLU A 192 20.69 1.81 2.12
C GLU A 192 21.02 1.32 3.54
N ALA A 193 21.09 2.22 4.52
CA ALA A 193 21.30 1.85 5.92
C ALA A 193 20.14 1.00 6.49
N GLU A 194 18.89 1.31 6.14
CA GLU A 194 17.72 0.53 6.56
C GLU A 194 17.70 -0.88 5.94
N LEU A 195 18.12 -1.02 4.68
CA LEU A 195 18.30 -2.31 4.02
C LEU A 195 19.41 -3.13 4.68
N GLN A 196 20.57 -2.51 4.93
CA GLN A 196 21.70 -3.16 5.62
C GLN A 196 21.34 -3.63 7.04
N LEU A 197 20.53 -2.85 7.76
CA LEU A 197 20.01 -3.23 9.08
C LEU A 197 19.14 -4.49 9.01
N VAL A 198 18.25 -4.58 8.02
CA VAL A 198 17.43 -5.77 7.83
C VAL A 198 18.30 -6.99 7.54
N ASP A 199 19.29 -6.84 6.66
CA ASP A 199 20.20 -7.92 6.27
C ASP A 199 21.07 -8.38 7.45
N SER A 200 21.56 -7.45 8.28
CA SER A 200 22.35 -7.79 9.47
C SER A 200 21.53 -8.57 10.49
N ILE A 201 20.31 -8.11 10.80
CA ILE A 201 19.41 -8.80 11.74
C ILE A 201 19.05 -10.20 11.21
N LYS A 202 18.72 -10.33 9.92
CA LYS A 202 18.42 -11.64 9.32
C LYS A 202 19.63 -12.57 9.39
N SER A 203 20.82 -12.06 9.09
CA SER A 203 22.06 -12.84 9.15
C SER A 203 22.35 -13.33 10.56
N GLU A 204 22.20 -12.47 11.58
CA GLU A 204 22.33 -12.88 12.99
C GLU A 204 21.33 -13.95 13.40
N LEU A 205 20.06 -13.81 12.99
CA LEU A 205 19.02 -14.79 13.32
C LEU A 205 19.31 -16.16 12.69
N ARG A 206 19.79 -16.18 11.45
CA ARG A 206 20.21 -17.42 10.76
C ARG A 206 21.37 -18.12 11.46
N ILE A 207 22.29 -17.37 12.06
CA ILE A 207 23.41 -17.91 12.85
C ILE A 207 22.93 -18.45 14.20
N LYS A 208 22.05 -17.71 14.91
CA LYS A 208 21.60 -18.05 16.27
C LYS A 208 20.60 -19.22 16.30
N CYS A 209 19.75 -19.34 15.29
CA CYS A 209 18.73 -20.38 15.22
C CYS A 209 18.74 -20.99 13.83
N SER A 210 19.17 -22.25 13.72
CA SER A 210 19.09 -22.98 12.45
C SER A 210 17.61 -23.15 12.06
N SER A 211 17.12 -22.28 11.18
CA SER A 211 15.85 -22.41 10.46
C SER A 211 14.55 -22.11 11.23
N ASP A 212 14.55 -21.25 12.26
CA ASP A 212 13.28 -20.77 12.85
C ASP A 212 12.69 -19.58 12.07
N ASP A 213 11.95 -19.89 11.00
CA ASP A 213 11.21 -18.93 10.18
C ASP A 213 10.17 -18.12 10.99
N LYS A 214 9.66 -18.68 12.11
CA LYS A 214 8.69 -17.99 12.98
C LYS A 214 9.37 -16.88 13.78
N LEU A 215 10.59 -17.13 14.28
CA LEU A 215 11.37 -16.12 14.98
C LEU A 215 11.75 -14.95 14.05
N GLU A 216 12.16 -15.24 12.82
CA GLU A 216 12.45 -14.19 11.81
C GLU A 216 11.21 -13.33 11.54
N LYS A 217 10.08 -13.96 11.22
CA LYS A 217 8.80 -13.26 10.97
C LYS A 217 8.39 -12.38 12.14
N THR A 218 8.50 -12.90 13.37
CA THR A 218 8.13 -12.15 14.57
C THR A 218 9.08 -10.98 14.83
N THR A 219 10.37 -11.18 14.63
CA THR A 219 11.39 -10.13 14.80
C THR A 219 11.21 -9.02 13.78
N MET A 220 10.97 -9.35 12.51
CA MET A 220 10.73 -8.37 11.45
C MET A 220 9.43 -7.59 11.66
N ARG A 221 8.37 -8.22 12.19
CA ARG A 221 7.16 -7.49 12.60
C ARG A 221 7.44 -6.51 13.74
N LYS A 222 8.14 -6.95 14.79
CA LYS A 222 8.53 -6.07 15.91
C LYS A 222 9.37 -4.88 15.44
N LEU A 223 10.32 -5.11 14.53
CA LEU A 223 11.11 -4.05 13.92
C LEU A 223 10.22 -3.08 13.13
N GLY A 224 9.27 -3.60 12.35
CA GLY A 224 8.33 -2.80 11.57
C GLY A 224 7.49 -1.88 12.45
N LEU A 225 6.97 -2.40 13.57
CA LEU A 225 6.26 -1.60 14.56
C LEU A 225 7.16 -0.52 15.13
N LYS A 226 8.37 -0.85 15.57
CA LYS A 226 9.32 0.12 16.13
C LYS A 226 9.67 1.25 15.14
N ARG A 227 9.67 0.95 13.83
CA ARG A 227 10.05 1.90 12.77
C ARG A 227 8.89 2.71 12.21
N THR A 228 7.66 2.18 12.31
CA THR A 228 6.46 2.79 11.70
C THR A 228 5.59 3.51 12.73
N ILE A 229 5.68 3.11 14.00
CA ILE A 229 4.76 3.52 15.07
C ILE A 229 5.56 4.32 16.11
N ASP A 230 5.61 5.63 15.95
CA ASP A 230 5.93 6.56 17.05
C ASP A 230 4.76 6.64 18.06
N VAL A 231 3.55 6.20 17.64
CA VAL A 231 2.27 6.34 18.38
C VAL A 231 1.40 5.10 18.22
N ILE A 232 1.04 4.42 19.32
CA ILE A 232 0.28 3.16 19.34
C ILE A 232 -1.12 3.33 18.74
N PHE A 233 -1.42 2.57 17.69
CA PHE A 233 -2.77 2.38 17.15
C PHE A 233 -3.42 1.17 17.82
N VAL A 234 -4.49 1.38 18.60
CA VAL A 234 -5.36 0.29 19.08
C VAL A 234 -6.58 0.22 18.17
N ALA A 235 -6.72 -0.87 17.42
CA ALA A 235 -7.89 -1.13 16.57
C ALA A 235 -8.66 -2.35 17.09
N TYR A 236 -9.96 -2.19 17.27
CA TYR A 236 -10.94 -3.29 17.29
C TYR A 236 -12.00 -2.97 16.24
N ASN A 237 -12.36 -3.95 15.41
CA ASN A 237 -13.36 -3.79 14.37
C ASN A 237 -14.56 -4.69 14.68
N ASP A 238 -15.74 -4.10 14.75
CA ASP A 238 -16.82 -4.57 13.90
C ASP A 238 -17.87 -3.46 13.70
N GLN A 239 -17.77 -2.82 12.53
CA GLN A 239 -18.77 -2.04 11.81
C GLN A 239 -19.33 -0.77 12.50
N THR A 240 -19.07 0.38 11.84
CA THR A 240 -19.71 1.71 11.95
C THR A 240 -19.23 2.68 13.06
N LEU A 241 -18.11 3.39 12.82
CA LEU A 241 -17.86 4.85 13.04
C LEU A 241 -16.36 5.19 12.80
N PRO A 242 -16.00 6.44 12.44
CA PRO A 242 -14.71 6.79 11.82
C PRO A 242 -13.58 6.99 12.85
N CYS A 243 -12.35 6.82 12.35
CA CYS A 243 -11.06 6.91 13.02
C CYS A 243 -10.90 8.00 14.11
N PHE A 244 -10.22 7.66 15.21
CA PHE A 244 -9.65 8.63 16.15
C PHE A 244 -8.10 8.51 16.16
N ILE A 245 -7.42 9.65 16.03
CA ILE A 245 -5.95 9.75 16.07
C ILE A 245 -5.57 10.42 17.39
N PHE A 246 -4.69 9.81 18.17
CA PHE A 246 -4.17 10.39 19.41
C PHE A 246 -2.68 10.10 19.56
N ASP A 247 -1.91 11.10 19.98
CA ASP A 247 -0.52 10.99 20.43
C ASP A 247 -0.45 10.22 21.77
N GLY A 248 0.47 9.26 21.89
CA GLY A 248 0.64 8.42 23.08
C GLY A 248 1.04 9.19 24.35
N SER A 249 1.71 10.33 24.21
CA SER A 249 2.04 11.23 25.32
C SER A 249 0.80 11.97 25.84
N VAL A 250 -0.12 12.33 24.94
CA VAL A 250 -1.39 12.99 25.24
C VAL A 250 -2.37 12.01 25.91
N ILE A 251 -2.35 10.73 25.55
CA ILE A 251 -3.14 9.69 26.25
C ILE A 251 -2.68 9.56 27.70
N PHE A 252 -1.37 9.47 27.96
CA PHE A 252 -0.87 9.35 29.32
C PHE A 252 -1.22 10.60 30.14
N ASP A 253 -1.06 11.80 29.58
CA ASP A 253 -1.33 13.05 30.29
C ASP A 253 -2.84 13.30 30.49
N LEU A 254 -3.70 12.94 29.52
CA LEU A 254 -5.15 13.08 29.62
C LEU A 254 -5.75 12.03 30.56
N MET A 255 -5.27 10.78 30.52
CA MET A 255 -5.68 9.73 31.47
C MET A 255 -5.21 10.07 32.89
N MET A 256 -3.96 10.53 33.07
CA MET A 256 -3.45 10.94 34.37
C MET A 256 -4.19 12.17 34.90
N ARG A 257 -4.49 13.18 34.08
CA ARG A 257 -5.27 14.35 34.51
C ARG A 257 -6.73 14.01 34.83
N ALA A 258 -7.38 13.20 34.00
CA ALA A 258 -8.77 12.78 34.26
C ALA A 258 -8.86 11.92 35.52
N ALA A 259 -7.93 10.99 35.72
CA ALA A 259 -7.84 10.16 36.92
C ALA A 259 -7.51 11.00 38.18
N ASN A 260 -6.64 12.00 38.06
CA ASN A 260 -6.28 12.88 39.18
C ASN A 260 -7.42 13.83 39.60
N VAL A 261 -8.25 14.26 38.64
CA VAL A 261 -9.43 15.11 38.89
C VAL A 261 -10.61 14.32 39.47
N LEU A 262 -10.90 13.12 38.93
CA LEU A 262 -12.00 12.27 39.42
C LEU A 262 -11.73 11.67 40.80
N LEU A 263 -10.46 11.48 41.17
CA LEU A 263 -10.07 10.87 42.44
C LEU A 263 -9.39 11.87 43.39
N GLY A 264 -9.61 13.18 43.19
CA GLY A 264 -9.21 14.23 44.13
C GLY A 264 -7.72 14.32 44.44
N GLY A 265 -6.82 13.91 43.54
CA GLY A 265 -5.37 14.08 43.71
C GLY A 265 -4.56 12.82 44.08
N ILE A 266 -5.14 11.61 44.09
CA ILE A 266 -4.61 10.47 44.86
C ILE A 266 -3.65 9.53 44.08
N TYR A 267 -3.43 9.72 42.78
CA TYR A 267 -2.54 8.85 41.99
C TYR A 267 -1.06 9.14 42.24
N THR A 268 -0.51 8.58 43.34
CA THR A 268 0.95 8.45 43.51
C THR A 268 1.40 7.05 43.91
N LYS A 269 0.58 5.97 43.85
CA LYS A 269 1.09 4.68 44.37
C LYS A 269 0.76 3.32 43.75
N ASN A 270 -0.37 3.06 43.07
CA ASN A 270 -0.75 1.64 42.85
C ASN A 270 -1.05 1.27 41.38
N TYR A 271 0.00 0.78 40.71
CA TYR A 271 0.08 0.34 39.31
C TYR A 271 -0.57 -1.05 39.03
N TYR A 272 -0.97 -1.81 40.05
CA TYR A 272 -1.41 -3.21 39.87
C TYR A 272 -2.95 -3.43 39.76
N GLU A 273 -3.77 -2.40 39.97
CA GLU A 273 -5.25 -2.50 39.79
C GLU A 273 -5.73 -2.24 38.35
N PHE A 274 -4.85 -1.72 37.48
CA PHE A 274 -5.11 -1.37 36.06
C PHE A 274 -5.68 -2.52 35.21
N ASN A 275 -5.50 -3.78 35.63
CA ASN A 275 -5.98 -4.96 34.93
C ASN A 275 -7.50 -5.19 35.09
N ARG A 276 -8.16 -4.52 36.04
CA ARG A 276 -9.61 -4.63 36.29
C ARG A 276 -10.43 -3.64 35.43
N ASP A 277 -9.81 -2.55 34.98
CA ASP A 277 -10.48 -1.45 34.28
C ASP A 277 -10.67 -1.66 32.77
N TYR A 278 -9.93 -2.60 32.16
CA TYR A 278 -10.14 -2.98 30.75
C TYR A 278 -11.55 -3.60 30.53
N ASN A 279 -12.08 -4.28 31.55
CA ASN A 279 -13.42 -4.85 31.53
C ASN A 279 -14.53 -3.79 31.71
N ILE A 280 -14.23 -2.67 32.37
CA ILE A 280 -15.16 -1.55 32.54
C ILE A 280 -15.29 -0.78 31.22
N LEU A 281 -14.18 -0.57 30.50
CA LEU A 281 -14.16 0.08 29.18
C LEU A 281 -15.04 -0.67 28.14
N MET A 282 -14.97 -2.01 28.12
CA MET A 282 -15.81 -2.84 27.25
C MET A 282 -17.29 -2.85 27.65
N THR A 283 -17.59 -2.62 28.93
CA THR A 283 -18.97 -2.53 29.45
C THR A 283 -19.62 -1.20 29.10
N VAL A 284 -18.85 -0.10 29.12
CA VAL A 284 -19.30 1.22 28.70
C VAL A 284 -19.59 1.25 27.19
N ALA A 285 -18.76 0.63 26.36
CA ALA A 285 -19.00 0.53 24.91
C ALA A 285 -20.32 -0.17 24.55
N LYS A 286 -20.74 -1.18 25.34
CA LYS A 286 -22.03 -1.87 25.15
C LYS A 286 -23.24 -1.06 25.63
N LEU A 287 -23.05 -0.16 26.61
CA LEU A 287 -24.13 0.63 27.20
C LEU A 287 -24.62 1.77 26.26
N PHE A 288 -23.77 2.23 25.34
CA PHE A 288 -24.06 3.33 24.42
C PHE A 288 -24.50 2.91 23.01
N ALA A 289 -24.46 1.60 22.69
CA ALA A 289 -24.92 1.03 21.42
C ALA A 289 -26.37 1.38 21.01
N PRO A 290 -27.36 1.57 21.92
CA PRO A 290 -28.74 1.88 21.53
C PRO A 290 -28.99 3.35 21.13
N TYR A 291 -28.01 4.25 21.28
CA TYR A 291 -28.21 5.70 21.10
C TYR A 291 -27.69 6.27 19.78
N VAL A 292 -27.23 5.42 18.85
CA VAL A 292 -26.76 5.87 17.52
C VAL A 292 -27.92 5.85 16.52
N PHE A 293 -28.68 6.95 16.53
CA PHE A 293 -29.59 7.31 15.45
C PHE A 293 -28.80 8.05 14.36
N PHE A 294 -28.64 7.45 13.18
CA PHE A 294 -28.95 8.03 11.86
C PHE A 294 -28.61 7.02 10.75
N LYS A 295 -29.68 6.52 10.10
CA LYS A 295 -29.65 5.90 8.76
C LYS A 295 -29.72 7.00 7.70
N GLY A 296 -29.02 6.82 6.58
CA GLY A 296 -29.19 7.58 5.32
C GLY A 296 -27.85 7.91 4.68
N TRP A 297 -27.55 7.61 3.42
CA TRP A 297 -28.34 7.10 2.28
C TRP A 297 -27.54 6.02 1.55
#